data_AF-A0A6S7IXM3-F1
#
_entry.id   AF-A0A6S7IXM3-F1
#
_cell.length_a   1.000
_cell.length_b   1.000
_cell.length_c   1.000
_cell.angle_alpha   90.00
_cell.angle_beta   90.00
_cell.angle_gamma   90.00
#
_symmetry.space_group_name_H-M   'P 1'
#
loop_
_entity.id
_entity.type
_entity.pdbx_description
1 polymer ?
#
loop_
_entity_poly.entity_id
_entity_poly.type
_entity_poly.pdbx_seq_one_letter_code
_entity_poly.pdbx_strand_id
1 'polypeptide(L)'
;MGESFKYLGRFFDFDMSDQEHKSELMSLIVELMSDIDHKPLHPKNKLILYNRYVLSKISWHLTVAPLSKTWVTETIDSAINQYIRKWLEISISGTLSNIYLTHNKFGLNILPASVKFIQCQTVQRNALKASPNDSIKELWKSTNNHTNIQYDIYNSTKEVLKVFHSGQEDKLQHRLICQGSLFSNVAKFSFSQLNTLWSAAQSKLPKNISNFTVRYINNSLPTRKNLTRWGLASSPAGMFLLFVT
;
A
#
# COMPACT_ATOMS: atom_id res chain seq x y z
N MET A 1 10.36 -36.65 -22.91
CA MET A 1 9.96 -35.49 -22.10
C MET A 1 11.24 -34.87 -21.61
N GLY A 2 11.55 -33.63 -22.02
CA GLY A 2 12.82 -33.01 -21.66
C GLY A 2 12.74 -32.49 -20.24
N GLU A 3 13.71 -32.86 -19.40
CA GLU A 3 13.83 -32.36 -18.03
C GLU A 3 14.24 -30.88 -18.06
N SER A 4 13.65 -30.09 -17.16
CA SER A 4 14.08 -28.73 -16.90
C SER A 4 15.46 -28.74 -16.22
N PHE A 5 16.31 -27.77 -16.54
CA PHE A 5 17.60 -27.64 -15.88
C PHE A 5 17.88 -26.21 -15.43
N LYS A 6 18.60 -26.09 -14.31
CA LYS A 6 18.96 -24.80 -13.70
C LYS A 6 20.36 -24.38 -14.12
N TYR A 7 20.47 -23.21 -14.75
CA TYR A 7 21.75 -22.61 -15.12
C TYR A 7 21.83 -21.17 -14.65
N LEU A 8 22.85 -20.85 -13.84
CA LEU A 8 23.05 -19.54 -13.20
C LEU A 8 21.81 -19.02 -12.45
N GLY A 9 21.01 -19.93 -11.89
CA GLY A 9 19.78 -19.58 -11.17
C GLY A 9 18.55 -19.32 -12.07
N ARG A 10 18.68 -19.50 -13.38
CA ARG A 10 17.56 -19.53 -14.33
C ARG A 10 17.16 -20.97 -14.62
N PHE A 11 15.86 -21.24 -14.70
CA PHE A 11 15.35 -22.51 -15.22
C PHE A 11 15.20 -22.42 -16.73
N PHE A 12 15.62 -23.47 -17.42
CA PHE A 12 15.47 -23.66 -18.84
C PHE A 12 14.62 -24.89 -19.08
N ASP A 13 13.43 -24.65 -19.61
CA ASP A 13 12.49 -25.69 -20.04
C ASP A 13 12.52 -25.75 -21.57
N PHE A 14 12.33 -26.95 -22.14
CA PHE A 14 12.26 -27.12 -23.59
C PHE A 14 11.10 -26.36 -24.22
N ASP A 15 10.03 -26.15 -23.46
CA ASP A 15 8.86 -25.37 -23.87
C ASP A 15 9.06 -23.85 -23.70
N MET A 16 10.25 -23.42 -23.25
CA MET A 16 10.56 -22.01 -22.93
C MET A 16 9.54 -21.38 -21.96
N SER A 17 8.97 -22.22 -21.10
CA SER A 17 7.99 -21.85 -20.08
C SER A 17 8.73 -21.40 -18.81
N ASP A 18 8.26 -20.31 -18.19
CA ASP A 18 8.86 -19.81 -16.93
C ASP A 18 8.10 -20.30 -15.68
N GLN A 19 7.25 -21.32 -15.81
CA GLN A 19 6.33 -21.73 -14.74
C GLN A 19 7.07 -22.30 -13.53
N GLU A 20 8.11 -23.11 -13.75
CA GLU A 20 8.89 -23.67 -12.66
C GLU A 20 9.58 -22.57 -11.84
N HIS A 21 10.23 -21.61 -12.50
CA HIS A 21 10.86 -20.48 -11.81
C HIS A 21 9.86 -19.62 -11.04
N LYS A 22 8.66 -19.39 -11.62
CA LYS A 22 7.57 -18.67 -10.94
C LYS A 22 7.12 -19.41 -9.69
N SER A 23 7.00 -20.74 -9.76
CA SER A 23 6.61 -21.56 -8.63
C SER A 23 7.65 -21.57 -7.50
N GLU A 24 8.95 -21.73 -7.82
CA GLU A 24 10.06 -21.68 -6.86
C GLU A 24 10.17 -20.30 -6.19
N LEU A 25 10.01 -19.23 -6.98
CA LEU A 25 10.01 -17.87 -6.44
C LEU A 25 8.85 -17.64 -5.47
N MET A 26 7.64 -18.12 -5.82
CA MET A 26 6.48 -18.00 -4.95
C MET A 26 6.63 -18.82 -3.67
N SER A 27 7.13 -20.05 -3.74
CA SER A 27 7.38 -20.86 -2.55
C SER A 27 8.40 -20.19 -1.63
N LEU A 28 9.48 -19.65 -2.18
CA LEU A 28 10.51 -18.93 -1.42
C LEU A 28 9.94 -17.66 -0.76
N ILE A 29 9.08 -16.90 -1.44
CA ILE A 29 8.44 -15.73 -0.84
C ILE A 29 7.52 -16.14 0.31
N VAL A 30 6.69 -17.16 0.11
CA VAL A 30 5.75 -17.63 1.14
C VAL A 30 6.51 -18.16 2.36
N GLU A 31 7.58 -18.92 2.16
CA GLU A 31 8.47 -19.41 3.22
C GLU A 31 9.08 -18.25 4.01
N LEU A 32 9.73 -17.29 3.33
CA LEU A 32 10.36 -16.15 3.98
C LEU A 32 9.36 -15.26 4.75
N MET A 33 8.18 -15.04 4.18
CA MET A 33 7.14 -14.21 4.82
C MET A 33 6.50 -14.94 6.01
N SER A 34 6.28 -16.25 5.89
CA SER A 34 5.83 -17.11 6.98
C SER A 34 6.82 -17.08 8.14
N ASP A 35 8.11 -17.22 7.88
CA ASP A 35 9.16 -17.20 8.90
C ASP A 35 9.21 -15.87 9.67
N ILE A 36 9.01 -14.74 8.97
CA ILE A 36 8.93 -13.42 9.61
C ILE A 36 7.65 -13.30 10.44
N ASP A 37 6.54 -13.87 9.97
CA ASP A 37 5.26 -13.79 10.66
C ASP A 37 5.27 -14.55 12.00
N HIS A 38 5.84 -15.76 12.03
CA HIS A 38 5.92 -16.60 13.24
C HIS A 38 6.84 -16.02 14.33
N LYS A 39 7.77 -15.13 13.98
CA LYS A 39 8.67 -14.53 14.98
C LYS A 39 7.91 -13.48 15.81
N PRO A 40 8.08 -13.46 17.15
CA PRO A 40 7.45 -12.51 18.05
C PRO A 40 8.16 -11.14 17.99
N LEU A 41 8.08 -10.50 16.82
CA LEU A 41 8.69 -9.21 16.55
C LEU A 41 7.62 -8.13 16.46
N HIS A 42 7.95 -6.93 16.92
CA HIS A 42 7.11 -5.76 16.73
C HIS A 42 6.85 -5.55 15.21
N PRO A 43 5.61 -5.17 14.79
CA PRO A 43 5.26 -5.00 13.38
C PRO A 43 6.25 -4.16 12.56
N LYS A 44 6.70 -3.03 13.13
CA LYS A 44 7.72 -2.18 12.50
C LYS A 44 9.02 -2.94 12.16
N ASN A 45 9.47 -3.84 13.03
CA ASN A 45 10.68 -4.63 12.79
C ASN A 45 10.46 -5.69 11.72
N LYS A 46 9.25 -6.29 11.65
CA LYS A 46 8.86 -7.21 10.56
C LYS A 46 8.93 -6.51 9.20
N LEU A 47 8.47 -5.26 9.12
CA LEU A 47 8.55 -4.47 7.89
C LEU A 47 9.98 -4.10 7.49
N ILE A 48 10.84 -3.78 8.46
CA ILE A 48 12.26 -3.51 8.21
C ILE A 48 12.96 -4.78 7.70
N LEU A 49 12.65 -5.94 8.29
CA LEU A 49 13.14 -7.24 7.82
C LEU A 49 12.69 -7.52 6.40
N TYR A 50 11.41 -7.32 6.09
CA TYR A 50 10.92 -7.44 4.72
C TYR A 50 11.73 -6.56 3.75
N ASN A 51 11.85 -5.26 4.05
CA ASN A 51 12.48 -4.29 3.15
C ASN A 51 13.99 -4.57 2.94
N ARG A 52 14.70 -5.02 3.98
CA ARG A 52 16.16 -5.23 3.91
C ARG A 52 16.54 -6.65 3.52
N TYR A 53 15.83 -7.65 4.04
CA TYR A 53 16.19 -9.06 3.88
C TYR A 53 15.44 -9.71 2.73
N VAL A 54 14.10 -9.69 2.74
CA VAL A 54 13.27 -10.38 1.74
C VAL A 54 13.51 -9.80 0.35
N LEU A 55 13.45 -8.48 0.20
CA LEU A 55 13.72 -7.81 -1.08
C LEU A 55 15.14 -8.06 -1.61
N SER A 56 16.11 -8.25 -0.73
CA SER A 56 17.48 -8.59 -1.11
C SER A 56 17.57 -10.04 -1.60
N LYS A 57 16.93 -10.98 -0.89
CA LYS A 57 16.91 -12.41 -1.25
C LYS A 57 16.23 -12.66 -2.60
N ILE A 58 15.10 -12.02 -2.87
CA ILE A 58 14.39 -12.19 -4.15
C ILE A 58 15.05 -11.46 -5.32
N SER A 59 15.97 -10.53 -5.07
CA SER A 59 16.52 -9.65 -6.11
C SER A 59 17.22 -10.40 -7.25
N TRP A 60 17.88 -11.52 -6.94
CA TRP A 60 18.51 -12.36 -7.94
C TRP A 60 17.48 -13.01 -8.86
N HIS A 61 16.43 -13.61 -8.28
CA HIS A 61 15.34 -14.23 -9.05
C HIS A 61 14.61 -13.22 -9.94
N LEU A 62 14.47 -11.97 -9.48
CA LEU A 62 13.87 -10.87 -10.23
C LEU A 62 14.75 -10.35 -11.38
N THR A 63 16.06 -10.58 -11.31
CA THR A 63 17.03 -10.14 -12.33
C THR A 63 17.20 -11.19 -13.42
N VAL A 64 17.23 -12.47 -13.03
CA VAL A 64 17.61 -13.57 -13.92
C VAL A 64 16.44 -14.09 -14.76
N ALA A 65 15.23 -14.11 -14.22
CA ALA A 65 14.08 -14.64 -14.94
C ALA A 65 13.35 -13.58 -15.77
N PRO A 66 12.84 -13.95 -16.96
CA PRO A 66 12.02 -13.07 -17.79
C PRO A 66 10.59 -12.97 -17.23
N LEU A 67 10.44 -12.23 -16.13
CA LEU A 67 9.13 -12.00 -15.52
C LEU A 67 8.45 -10.78 -16.13
N SER A 68 7.12 -10.81 -16.26
CA SER A 68 6.35 -9.63 -16.61
C SER A 68 6.06 -8.78 -15.37
N LYS A 69 6.09 -7.45 -15.54
CA LYS A 69 5.75 -6.50 -14.47
C LYS A 69 4.33 -6.70 -13.93
N THR A 70 3.39 -7.05 -14.80
CA THR A 70 1.99 -7.35 -14.43
C THR A 70 1.93 -8.54 -13.49
N TRP A 71 2.60 -9.64 -13.84
CA TRP A 71 2.65 -10.83 -13.00
C TRP A 71 3.22 -10.51 -11.61
N VAL A 72 4.35 -9.80 -11.53
CA VAL A 72 4.93 -9.40 -10.23
C VAL A 72 3.96 -8.56 -9.39
N THR A 73 3.21 -7.65 -10.02
CA THR A 73 2.26 -6.78 -9.32
C THR A 73 1.02 -7.56 -8.84
N GLU A 74 0.55 -8.51 -9.62
CA GLU A 74 -0.69 -9.24 -9.33
C GLU A 74 -0.47 -10.42 -8.37
N THR A 75 0.66 -11.12 -8.48
CA THR A 75 0.92 -12.32 -7.67
C THR A 75 1.79 -12.01 -6.46
N ILE A 76 2.99 -11.48 -6.69
CA ILE A 76 4.00 -11.27 -5.63
C ILE A 76 3.58 -10.13 -4.69
N ASP A 77 3.27 -8.95 -5.24
CA ASP A 77 2.84 -7.82 -4.40
C ASP A 77 1.56 -8.16 -3.65
N SER A 78 0.61 -8.88 -4.26
CA SER A 78 -0.63 -9.31 -3.60
C SER A 78 -0.35 -10.24 -2.41
N ALA A 79 0.49 -11.26 -2.59
CA ALA A 79 0.88 -12.17 -1.53
C ALA A 79 1.57 -11.43 -0.35
N ILE A 80 2.54 -10.57 -0.66
CA ILE A 80 3.26 -9.77 0.36
C ILE A 80 2.30 -8.81 1.08
N ASN A 81 1.38 -8.18 0.35
CA ASN A 81 0.43 -7.22 0.89
C ASN A 81 -0.51 -7.84 1.92
N GLN A 82 -0.85 -9.13 1.81
CA GLN A 82 -1.64 -9.82 2.81
C GLN A 82 -0.91 -9.89 4.16
N TYR A 83 0.39 -10.22 4.17
CA TYR A 83 1.20 -10.23 5.39
C TYR A 83 1.40 -8.83 5.96
N ILE A 84 1.67 -7.83 5.10
CA ILE A 84 1.83 -6.43 5.55
C ILE A 84 0.54 -5.93 6.21
N ARG A 85 -0.63 -6.25 5.65
CA ARG A 85 -1.94 -5.93 6.24
C ARG A 85 -2.11 -6.59 7.60
N LYS A 86 -1.78 -7.89 7.69
CA LYS A 86 -1.84 -8.66 8.94
C LYS A 86 -0.95 -8.03 10.03
N TRP A 87 0.28 -7.68 9.71
CA TRP A 87 1.22 -7.10 10.69
C TRP A 87 0.82 -5.72 11.17
N LEU A 88 0.26 -4.89 10.29
CA LEU A 88 -0.17 -3.53 10.62
C LEU A 88 -1.61 -3.45 11.12
N GLU A 89 -2.31 -4.58 11.25
CA GLU A 89 -3.71 -4.67 11.64
C GLU A 89 -4.64 -3.81 10.75
N ILE A 90 -4.28 -3.70 9.47
CA ILE A 90 -5.05 -2.95 8.48
C ILE A 90 -6.13 -3.87 7.92
N SER A 91 -7.37 -3.37 7.86
CA SER A 91 -8.49 -4.12 7.26
C SER A 91 -8.21 -4.48 5.80
N ILE A 92 -8.90 -5.51 5.29
CA ILE A 92 -8.76 -5.98 3.90
C ILE A 92 -9.01 -4.84 2.91
N SER A 93 -9.97 -3.96 3.22
CA SER A 93 -10.34 -2.78 2.42
C SER A 93 -9.42 -1.57 2.64
N GLY A 94 -8.50 -1.63 3.60
CA GLY A 94 -7.59 -0.53 3.90
C GLY A 94 -6.65 -0.21 2.74
N THR A 95 -6.24 1.05 2.63
CA THR A 95 -5.35 1.48 1.53
C THR A 95 -3.88 1.35 1.94
N LEU A 96 -3.11 0.54 1.22
CA LEU A 96 -1.67 0.36 1.47
C LEU A 96 -0.79 1.45 0.87
N SER A 97 -1.34 2.33 0.02
CA SER A 97 -0.52 3.36 -0.64
C SER A 97 0.15 4.33 0.33
N ASN A 98 -0.43 4.55 1.52
CA ASN A 98 0.17 5.39 2.57
C ASN A 98 1.45 4.78 3.14
N ILE A 99 1.57 3.46 3.14
CA ILE A 99 2.71 2.72 3.71
C ILE A 99 3.97 2.94 2.85
N TYR A 100 3.77 3.02 1.53
CA TYR A 100 4.85 3.19 0.56
C TYR A 100 5.37 4.63 0.46
N LEU A 101 4.72 5.60 1.11
CA LEU A 101 5.19 6.97 1.19
C LEU A 101 6.48 7.09 2.01
N THR A 102 7.22 8.16 1.76
CA THR A 102 8.44 8.47 2.53
C THR A 102 8.09 8.92 3.95
N HIS A 103 9.06 8.79 4.87
CA HIS A 103 8.87 9.23 6.27
C HIS A 103 8.54 10.72 6.40
N ASN A 104 9.09 11.56 5.50
CA ASN A 104 8.80 13.00 5.47
C ASN A 104 7.33 13.32 5.15
N LYS A 105 6.59 12.35 4.61
CA LYS A 105 5.17 12.43 4.24
C LYS A 105 4.31 11.49 5.08
N PHE A 106 4.72 11.21 6.32
CA PHE A 106 4.02 10.33 7.26
C PHE A 106 3.89 8.86 6.80
N GLY A 107 4.70 8.42 5.84
CA GLY A 107 4.77 7.04 5.39
C GLY A 107 5.77 6.18 6.15
N LEU A 108 5.76 4.88 5.86
CA LEU A 108 6.68 3.90 6.44
C LEU A 108 7.89 3.57 5.55
N ASN A 109 7.97 4.18 4.35
CA ASN A 109 9.06 4.05 3.39
C ASN A 109 9.38 2.58 3.03
N ILE A 110 8.33 1.77 2.87
CA ILE A 110 8.45 0.38 2.46
C ILE A 110 8.32 0.30 0.94
N LEU A 111 9.11 -0.56 0.31
CA LEU A 111 9.08 -0.76 -1.13
C LEU A 111 8.26 -2.01 -1.48
N PRO A 112 7.33 -1.92 -2.44
CA PRO A 112 6.71 -3.11 -3.01
C PRO A 112 7.75 -3.88 -3.85
N ALA A 113 7.53 -5.19 -4.02
CA ALA A 113 8.43 -6.04 -4.78
C ALA A 113 8.44 -5.68 -6.27
N SER A 114 7.33 -5.17 -6.81
CA SER A 114 7.27 -4.61 -8.17
C SER A 114 8.27 -3.48 -8.41
N VAL A 115 8.48 -2.60 -7.44
CA VAL A 115 9.48 -1.52 -7.55
C VAL A 115 10.90 -2.10 -7.51
N LYS A 116 11.14 -3.09 -6.64
CA LYS A 116 12.42 -3.79 -6.58
C LYS A 116 12.73 -4.50 -7.91
N PHE A 117 11.72 -5.11 -8.53
CA PHE A 117 11.82 -5.73 -9.85
C PHE A 117 12.24 -4.72 -10.92
N ILE A 118 11.60 -3.54 -10.98
CA ILE A 118 11.98 -2.48 -11.91
C ILE A 118 13.45 -2.06 -11.70
N GLN A 119 13.88 -1.90 -10.44
CA GLN A 119 15.28 -1.58 -10.15
C GLN A 119 16.26 -2.64 -10.67
N CYS A 120 15.96 -3.92 -10.44
CA CYS A 120 16.76 -5.04 -10.94
C CYS A 120 16.86 -5.05 -12.46
N GLN A 121 15.72 -4.86 -13.15
CA GLN A 121 15.66 -4.79 -14.61
C GLN A 121 16.43 -3.59 -15.16
N THR A 122 16.31 -2.40 -14.56
CA THR A 122 17.09 -1.22 -14.94
C THR A 122 18.59 -1.46 -14.79
N VAL A 123 19.05 -2.10 -13.70
CA VAL A 123 20.46 -2.43 -13.50
C VAL A 123 20.96 -3.38 -14.59
N GLN A 124 20.20 -4.43 -14.88
CA GLN A 124 20.54 -5.39 -15.94
C GLN A 124 20.67 -4.70 -17.29
N ARG A 125 19.71 -3.85 -17.66
CA ARG A 125 19.74 -3.13 -18.94
C ARG A 125 20.88 -2.12 -19.03
N ASN A 126 21.17 -1.41 -17.95
CA ASN A 126 22.33 -0.52 -17.89
C ASN A 126 23.65 -1.28 -18.03
N ALA A 127 23.76 -2.47 -17.44
CA ALA A 127 24.93 -3.34 -17.62
C ALA A 127 25.09 -3.80 -19.08
N LEU A 128 23.99 -4.13 -19.78
CA LEU A 128 24.03 -4.46 -21.21
C LEU A 128 24.46 -3.26 -22.06
N LYS A 129 23.93 -2.06 -21.76
CA LYS A 129 24.27 -0.81 -22.46
C LYS A 129 25.73 -0.39 -22.28
N ALA A 130 26.28 -0.59 -21.09
CA ALA A 130 27.66 -0.24 -20.72
C ALA A 130 28.67 -1.38 -20.96
N SER A 131 28.22 -2.51 -21.53
CA SER A 131 29.09 -3.67 -21.78
C SER A 131 30.22 -3.30 -22.75
N PRO A 132 31.47 -3.77 -22.51
CA PRO A 132 32.59 -3.57 -23.43
C PRO A 132 32.49 -4.45 -24.69
N ASN A 133 31.67 -5.51 -24.68
CA ASN A 133 31.52 -6.41 -25.81
C ASN A 133 30.51 -5.86 -26.82
N ASP A 134 30.95 -5.65 -28.06
CA ASP A 134 30.13 -5.10 -29.14
C ASP A 134 28.90 -5.96 -29.45
N SER A 135 29.00 -7.29 -29.40
CA SER A 135 27.85 -8.18 -29.66
C SER A 135 26.74 -8.01 -28.61
N ILE A 136 27.11 -7.79 -27.34
CA ILE A 136 26.14 -7.54 -26.26
C ILE A 136 25.49 -6.17 -26.42
N LYS A 137 26.28 -5.17 -26.84
CA LYS A 137 25.78 -3.82 -27.11
C LYS A 137 24.83 -3.79 -28.30
N GLU A 138 25.11 -4.59 -29.32
CA GLU A 138 24.24 -4.78 -30.49
C GLU A 138 22.92 -5.46 -30.10
N LEU A 139 22.96 -6.47 -29.22
CA LEU A 139 21.77 -7.09 -28.64
C LEU A 139 20.93 -6.08 -27.85
N TRP A 140 21.55 -5.18 -27.08
CA TRP A 140 20.82 -4.11 -26.42
C TRP A 140 20.14 -3.17 -27.43
N LYS A 141 20.86 -2.76 -28.48
CA LYS A 141 20.33 -1.88 -29.53
C LYS A 141 19.15 -2.52 -30.28
N SER A 142 19.25 -3.80 -30.65
CA SER A 142 18.16 -4.51 -31.33
C SER A 142 16.92 -4.61 -30.44
N THR A 143 17.14 -4.82 -29.15
CA THR A 143 16.07 -5.02 -28.17
C THR A 143 15.41 -3.69 -27.74
N ASN A 144 16.12 -2.56 -27.81
CA ASN A 144 15.64 -1.22 -27.41
C ASN A 144 14.45 -0.72 -28.26
N ASN A 145 14.31 -1.19 -29.50
CA ASN A 145 13.23 -0.75 -30.38
C ASN A 145 11.87 -1.38 -30.03
N HIS A 146 11.82 -2.36 -29.14
CA HIS A 146 10.58 -2.99 -28.72
C HIS A 146 9.85 -2.17 -27.66
N THR A 147 8.57 -1.87 -27.91
CA THR A 147 7.67 -1.12 -26.99
C THR A 147 7.44 -1.80 -25.64
N ASN A 148 7.77 -3.09 -25.52
CA ASN A 148 7.61 -3.87 -24.30
C ASN A 148 8.63 -3.54 -23.20
N ILE A 149 9.62 -2.69 -23.49
CA ILE A 149 10.73 -2.43 -22.58
C ILE A 149 10.60 -1.04 -21.98
N GLN A 150 9.96 -1.00 -20.81
CA GLN A 150 9.67 0.26 -20.10
C GLN A 150 10.82 0.73 -19.20
N TYR A 151 11.92 -0.04 -19.09
CA TYR A 151 12.94 0.16 -18.06
C TYR A 151 14.12 1.03 -18.50
N ASP A 152 14.34 1.19 -19.81
CA ASP A 152 15.42 2.03 -20.37
C ASP A 152 15.19 3.54 -20.16
N ILE A 153 13.97 3.92 -19.75
CA ILE A 153 13.63 5.29 -19.37
C ILE A 153 14.43 5.73 -18.15
N TYR A 154 14.82 4.79 -17.28
CA TYR A 154 15.50 5.09 -16.04
C TYR A 154 17.01 4.97 -16.18
N ASN A 155 17.74 6.03 -15.85
CA ASN A 155 19.20 6.03 -15.86
C ASN A 155 19.79 5.38 -14.60
N SER A 156 19.05 5.38 -13.49
CA SER A 156 19.53 4.88 -12.20
C SER A 156 18.41 4.28 -11.36
N THR A 157 18.77 3.37 -10.45
CA THR A 157 17.87 2.83 -9.42
C THR A 157 17.31 3.90 -8.49
N LYS A 158 18.02 5.01 -8.29
CA LYS A 158 17.53 6.18 -7.53
C LYS A 158 16.41 6.91 -8.25
N GLU A 159 16.50 7.00 -9.58
CA GLU A 159 15.48 7.63 -10.41
C GLU A 159 14.17 6.84 -10.38
N VAL A 160 14.26 5.50 -10.45
CA VAL A 160 13.12 4.59 -10.27
C VAL A 160 12.39 4.89 -8.95
N LEU A 161 13.12 5.00 -7.84
CA LEU A 161 12.53 5.30 -6.54
C LEU A 161 11.88 6.69 -6.50
N LYS A 162 12.56 7.69 -7.06
CA LYS A 162 12.03 9.06 -7.11
C LYS A 162 10.70 9.12 -7.87
N VAL A 163 10.65 8.52 -9.06
CA VAL A 163 9.45 8.45 -9.90
C VAL A 163 8.35 7.64 -9.23
N PHE A 164 8.69 6.56 -8.54
CA PHE A 164 7.72 5.78 -7.77
C PHE A 164 7.09 6.61 -6.65
N HIS A 165 7.92 7.28 -5.82
CA HIS A 165 7.41 8.07 -4.71
C HIS A 165 6.56 9.25 -5.19
N SER A 166 7.02 10.00 -6.22
CA SER A 166 6.21 11.09 -6.78
C SER A 166 4.87 10.58 -7.33
N GLY A 167 4.89 9.45 -8.05
CA GLY A 167 3.65 8.85 -8.57
C GLY A 167 2.70 8.35 -7.49
N GLN A 168 3.20 7.89 -6.33
CA GLN A 168 2.35 7.54 -5.18
C GLN A 168 1.77 8.79 -4.51
N GLU A 169 2.56 9.85 -4.38
CA GLU A 169 2.13 11.14 -3.87
C GLU A 169 1.00 11.72 -4.72
N ASP A 170 1.15 11.76 -6.05
CA ASP A 170 0.13 12.26 -6.98
C ASP A 170 -1.18 11.46 -6.87
N LYS A 171 -1.08 10.12 -6.84
CA LYS A 171 -2.25 9.23 -6.69
C LYS A 171 -2.98 9.46 -5.38
N LEU A 172 -2.25 9.64 -4.29
CA LEU A 172 -2.83 9.90 -2.97
C LEU A 172 -3.44 11.28 -2.88
N GLN A 173 -2.75 12.31 -3.39
CA GLN A 173 -3.27 13.67 -3.45
C GLN A 173 -4.58 13.72 -4.23
N HIS A 174 -4.64 13.08 -5.40
CA HIS A 174 -5.86 12.99 -6.19
C HIS A 174 -7.01 12.32 -5.40
N ARG A 175 -6.74 11.18 -4.74
CA ARG A 175 -7.75 10.48 -3.92
C ARG A 175 -8.25 11.34 -2.76
N LEU A 176 -7.35 12.01 -2.05
CA LEU A 176 -7.70 12.87 -0.92
C LEU A 176 -8.48 14.11 -1.35
N ILE A 177 -8.14 14.71 -2.50
CA ILE A 177 -8.90 15.84 -3.06
C ILE A 177 -10.32 15.39 -3.42
N CYS A 178 -10.48 14.24 -4.08
CA CYS A 178 -11.80 13.70 -4.41
C CYS A 178 -12.62 13.40 -3.13
N GLN A 179 -12.01 12.81 -2.11
CA GLN A 179 -12.69 12.54 -0.84
C GLN A 179 -13.07 13.85 -0.13
N GLY A 180 -12.15 14.82 -0.05
CA GLY A 180 -12.40 16.12 0.57
C GLY A 180 -13.48 16.92 -0.15
N SER A 181 -13.52 16.89 -1.49
CA SER A 181 -14.57 17.55 -2.26
C SER A 181 -15.93 16.87 -2.07
N LEU A 182 -15.97 15.54 -2.03
CA LEU A 182 -17.19 14.78 -1.76
C LEU A 182 -17.72 15.09 -0.36
N PHE A 183 -16.88 15.03 0.68
CA PHE A 183 -17.27 15.39 2.04
C PHE A 183 -17.70 16.86 2.15
N SER A 184 -16.98 17.78 1.50
CA SER A 184 -17.35 19.20 1.47
C SER A 184 -18.72 19.41 0.83
N ASN A 185 -19.00 18.73 -0.28
CA ASN A 185 -20.28 18.83 -0.97
C ASN A 185 -21.40 18.19 -0.14
N VAL A 186 -21.19 16.99 0.39
CA VAL A 186 -22.16 16.33 1.29
C VAL A 186 -22.45 17.22 2.50
N ALA A 187 -21.43 17.83 3.10
CA ALA A 187 -21.62 18.75 4.21
C ALA A 187 -22.42 19.99 3.78
N LYS A 188 -22.05 20.64 2.67
CA LYS A 188 -22.75 21.83 2.17
C LYS A 188 -24.23 21.56 1.83
N PHE A 189 -24.52 20.47 1.11
CA PHE A 189 -25.87 20.17 0.66
C PHE A 189 -26.74 19.53 1.75
N SER A 190 -26.19 18.58 2.50
CA SER A 190 -26.95 17.91 3.56
C SER A 190 -27.23 18.87 4.69
N PHE A 191 -26.23 19.60 5.22
CA PHE A 191 -26.46 20.46 6.38
C PHE A 191 -27.27 21.71 6.05
N SER A 192 -27.18 22.32 4.87
CA SER A 192 -27.99 23.54 4.60
C SER A 192 -29.49 23.23 4.49
N GLN A 193 -29.86 22.16 3.78
CA GLN A 193 -31.26 21.76 3.63
C GLN A 193 -31.80 21.09 4.90
N LEU A 194 -31.00 20.27 5.59
CA LEU A 194 -31.39 19.74 6.90
C LEU A 194 -31.50 20.86 7.93
N ASN A 195 -30.57 21.81 8.00
CA ASN A 195 -30.65 22.90 8.99
C ASN A 195 -31.87 23.78 8.79
N THR A 196 -32.27 24.05 7.55
CA THR A 196 -33.50 24.82 7.28
C THR A 196 -34.76 24.04 7.67
N LEU A 197 -34.84 22.74 7.35
CA LEU A 197 -35.93 21.86 7.79
C LEU A 197 -35.98 21.72 9.32
N TRP A 198 -34.85 21.47 9.96
CA TRP A 198 -34.74 21.35 11.42
C TRP A 198 -35.05 22.67 12.12
N SER A 199 -34.60 23.81 11.58
CA SER A 199 -34.93 25.14 12.11
C SER A 199 -36.43 25.43 11.97
N ALA A 200 -37.05 25.09 10.85
CA ALA A 200 -38.48 25.22 10.64
C ALA A 200 -39.32 24.28 11.54
N ALA A 201 -38.84 23.05 11.77
CA ALA A 201 -39.48 22.12 12.70
C ALA A 201 -39.32 22.60 14.15
N GLN A 202 -38.15 23.11 14.51
CA GLN A 202 -37.86 23.65 15.84
C GLN A 202 -38.68 24.90 16.16
N SER A 203 -38.88 25.80 15.18
CA SER A 203 -39.68 27.01 15.38
C SER A 203 -41.19 26.72 15.51
N LYS A 204 -41.66 25.60 14.96
CA LYS A 204 -43.06 25.14 15.09
C LYS A 204 -43.33 24.33 16.37
N LEU A 205 -42.30 23.93 17.10
CA LEU A 205 -42.46 23.15 18.32
C LEU A 205 -42.88 24.05 19.51
N PRO A 206 -43.93 23.67 20.27
CA PRO A 206 -44.26 24.34 21.53
C PRO A 206 -43.05 24.38 22.47
N LYS A 207 -42.86 25.51 23.16
CA LYS A 207 -41.69 25.77 24.04
C LYS A 207 -41.43 24.63 25.03
N ASN A 208 -42.49 24.02 25.54
CA ASN A 208 -42.46 22.93 26.52
C ASN A 208 -41.84 21.66 25.90
N ILE A 209 -42.26 21.32 24.69
CA ILE A 209 -41.78 20.14 23.95
C ILE A 209 -40.35 20.40 23.47
N SER A 210 -40.04 21.59 22.98
CA SER A 210 -38.68 21.97 22.58
C SER A 210 -37.69 21.82 23.75
N ASN A 211 -38.03 22.37 24.92
CA ASN A 211 -37.21 22.24 26.13
C ASN A 211 -37.05 20.77 26.58
N PHE A 212 -38.11 19.97 26.47
CA PHE A 212 -38.06 18.54 26.75
C PHE A 212 -37.11 17.81 25.78
N THR A 213 -37.27 18.02 24.47
CA THR A 213 -36.45 17.38 23.43
C THR A 213 -34.98 17.76 23.56
N VAL A 214 -34.65 19.03 23.80
CA VAL A 214 -33.27 19.47 24.03
C VAL A 214 -32.67 18.80 25.27
N ARG A 215 -33.42 18.71 26.37
CA ARG A 215 -32.97 18.01 27.58
C ARG A 215 -32.81 16.50 27.32
N TYR A 216 -33.72 15.90 26.57
CA TYR A 216 -33.65 14.48 26.22
C TYR A 216 -32.42 14.15 25.36
N ILE A 217 -32.16 14.94 24.31
CA ILE A 217 -30.97 14.80 23.46
C ILE A 217 -29.70 14.97 24.30
N ASN A 218 -29.62 16.02 25.13
CA ASN A 218 -28.47 16.25 25.99
C ASN A 218 -28.23 15.11 26.99
N ASN A 219 -29.28 14.43 27.44
CA ASN A 219 -29.20 13.27 28.32
C ASN A 219 -28.89 11.96 27.57
N SER A 220 -29.02 11.95 26.24
CA SER A 220 -28.79 10.78 25.37
C SER A 220 -27.41 10.80 24.69
N LEU A 221 -26.74 11.96 24.65
CA LEU A 221 -25.38 12.06 24.14
C LEU A 221 -24.39 11.41 25.13
N PRO A 222 -23.30 10.79 24.65
CA PRO A 222 -22.27 10.17 25.50
C PRO A 222 -21.38 11.23 26.18
N THR A 223 -22.00 12.15 26.91
CA THR A 223 -21.31 13.09 27.78
C THR A 223 -20.83 12.35 29.03
N ARG A 224 -19.75 12.80 29.66
CA ARG A 224 -19.21 12.16 30.86
C ARG A 224 -20.23 11.98 31.98
N LYS A 225 -21.09 12.99 32.20
CA LYS A 225 -22.19 12.91 33.18
C LYS A 225 -23.15 11.77 32.85
N ASN A 226 -23.49 11.59 31.58
CA ASN A 226 -24.37 10.52 31.13
C ASN A 226 -23.65 9.16 31.17
N LEU A 227 -22.38 9.09 30.79
CA LEU A 227 -21.58 7.86 30.88
C LEU A 227 -21.46 7.36 32.33
N THR A 228 -21.27 8.26 33.30
CA THR A 228 -21.32 7.90 34.72
C THR A 228 -22.72 7.43 35.13
N ARG A 229 -23.79 8.11 34.66
CA ARG A 229 -25.18 7.69 34.90
C ARG A 229 -25.51 6.34 34.27
N TRP A 230 -24.91 6.00 33.14
CA TRP A 230 -25.05 4.72 32.45
C TRP A 230 -24.12 3.63 33.01
N GLY A 231 -23.31 3.93 34.04
CA GLY A 231 -22.39 2.95 34.65
C GLY A 231 -21.15 2.64 33.81
N LEU A 232 -20.86 3.44 32.78
CA LEU A 232 -19.73 3.24 31.86
C LEU A 232 -18.48 4.04 32.25
N ALA A 233 -18.57 4.95 33.23
CA ALA A 233 -17.44 5.77 33.69
C ALA A 233 -17.39 5.93 35.22
N SER A 234 -16.21 5.74 35.80
CA SER A 234 -16.00 5.55 37.26
C SER A 234 -15.87 6.83 38.09
N SER A 235 -15.70 8.02 37.48
CA SER A 235 -15.55 9.29 38.23
C SER A 235 -15.96 10.54 37.43
N PRO A 236 -16.69 11.50 38.05
CA PRO A 236 -17.03 12.80 37.45
C PRO A 236 -15.82 13.73 37.23
N ALA A 237 -14.68 13.49 37.89
CA ALA A 237 -13.50 14.34 37.82
C ALA A 237 -12.30 13.57 37.23
N GLY A 238 -11.82 13.99 36.05
CA GLY A 238 -10.51 13.56 35.53
C GLY A 238 -10.44 13.32 34.02
N MET A 239 -9.97 14.32 33.28
CA MET A 239 -9.41 14.24 31.91
C MET A 239 -10.40 14.00 30.74
N PHE A 240 -10.40 14.94 29.79
CA PHE A 240 -11.16 14.94 28.54
C PHE A 240 -10.79 13.72 27.67
N LEU A 241 -11.79 12.91 27.29
CA LEU A 241 -11.71 12.10 26.08
C LEU A 241 -12.42 12.90 24.98
N LEU A 242 -11.63 13.59 24.17
CA LEU A 242 -12.05 14.13 22.88
C LEU A 242 -12.34 12.94 21.95
N PHE A 243 -13.61 12.55 21.83
CA PHE A 243 -14.09 11.95 20.59
C PHE A 243 -14.49 13.11 19.67
N VAL A 244 -13.49 13.63 18.95
CA VAL A 244 -13.72 14.31 17.68
C VAL A 244 -13.43 13.26 16.60
N THR A 245 -14.50 12.74 16.02
CA THR A 245 -14.51 12.22 14.65
C THR A 245 -15.12 13.28 13.76
#